data_AF-A0A8H5ZD21-F1
#
_entry.id   AF-A0A8H5ZD21-F1
#
_cell.length_a   1.000
_cell.length_b   1.000
_cell.length_c   1.000
_cell.angle_alpha   90.00
_cell.angle_beta   90.00
_cell.angle_gamma   90.00
#
_symmetry.space_group_name_H-M   'P 1'
#
loop_
_entity.id
_entity.type
_entity.pdbx_description
1 polymer ?
#
loop_
_entity_poly.entity_id
_entity_poly.type
_entity_poly.pdbx_seq_one_letter_code
_entity_poly.pdbx_strand_id
1 'polypeptide(L)'
;MPQDLRHHLESFVEMTDFSDSVAFDGACAGVNAIIVAWNEEPRLVLDAQLMLLRAAERAGIKRFHAVSWNTDWEHMPLGVIESYDAMICFARQALLTSPIKPLYTFCGVLAKTLFGVPGAGSLEGDASLWVRKEGGERVVNLIGAGKTPTPFSTEEDVAEFTVALTTSDGAENDLKETYEQLRGSKCHINHIMDVATCKQMIEQAREDAIGTGELHKRFKNIVGLVYAVFLDEGCYNIEPVDAEKFPDVPRTTLKEYILANEWV
;
A
#
# COMPACT_ATOMS: atom_id res chain seq x y z
N MET A 1 -8.77 -9.35 -17.72
CA MET A 1 -7.42 -8.88 -18.11
C MET A 1 -7.40 -8.55 -19.59
N PRO A 2 -6.82 -7.40 -20.01
CA PRO A 2 -6.66 -7.04 -21.42
C PRO A 2 -5.94 -8.12 -22.23
N GLN A 3 -6.31 -8.27 -23.51
CA GLN A 3 -5.80 -9.34 -24.36
C GLN A 3 -4.29 -9.22 -24.62
N ASP A 4 -3.78 -7.99 -24.76
CA ASP A 4 -2.37 -7.75 -25.03
C ASP A 4 -1.45 -8.23 -23.90
N LEU A 5 -1.90 -8.11 -22.64
CA LEU A 5 -1.15 -8.61 -21.48
C LEU A 5 -1.19 -10.13 -21.35
N ARG A 6 -2.26 -10.79 -21.82
CA ARG A 6 -2.36 -12.27 -21.78
C ARG A 6 -1.27 -12.95 -22.59
N HIS A 7 -0.82 -12.33 -23.68
CA HIS A 7 0.20 -12.90 -24.55
C HIS A 7 1.61 -12.87 -23.96
N HIS A 8 1.83 -12.10 -22.88
CA HIS A 8 3.10 -12.04 -22.17
C HIS A 8 3.22 -13.08 -21.04
N LEU A 9 2.16 -13.85 -20.77
CA LEU A 9 2.14 -14.83 -19.69
C LEU A 9 2.35 -16.25 -20.20
N GLU A 10 3.12 -17.06 -19.47
CA GLU A 10 3.29 -18.49 -19.74
C GLU A 10 1.98 -19.27 -19.47
N SER A 11 1.19 -18.81 -18.51
CA SER A 11 -0.13 -19.37 -18.19
C SER A 11 -1.03 -18.33 -17.51
N PHE A 12 -2.33 -18.58 -17.52
CA PHE A 12 -3.31 -17.77 -16.81
C PHE A 12 -4.34 -18.69 -16.15
N VAL A 13 -4.40 -18.67 -14.81
CA VAL A 13 -5.38 -19.42 -14.04
C VAL A 13 -6.47 -18.45 -13.61
N GLU A 14 -7.70 -18.74 -14.04
CA GLU A 14 -8.87 -17.95 -13.65
C GLU A 14 -9.44 -18.48 -12.34
N MET A 15 -9.68 -17.57 -11.41
CA MET A 15 -10.26 -17.86 -10.11
C MET A 15 -11.71 -17.43 -10.10
N THR A 16 -12.61 -18.29 -9.62
CA THR A 16 -14.05 -17.99 -9.62
C THR A 16 -14.53 -17.26 -8.37
N ASP A 17 -13.83 -17.47 -7.25
CA ASP A 17 -14.11 -16.86 -5.96
C ASP A 17 -12.84 -16.86 -5.07
N PHE A 18 -12.83 -16.04 -4.03
CA PHE A 18 -11.70 -15.94 -3.09
C PHE A 18 -11.39 -17.25 -2.32
N SER A 19 -12.29 -18.24 -2.38
CA SER A 19 -12.14 -19.56 -1.77
C SER A 19 -11.74 -20.69 -2.74
N ASP A 20 -11.38 -20.37 -3.99
CA ASP A 20 -11.10 -21.35 -5.04
C ASP A 20 -9.71 -22.02 -4.87
N SER A 21 -9.65 -23.01 -3.98
CA SER A 21 -8.42 -23.73 -3.66
C SER A 21 -7.82 -24.47 -4.85
N VAL A 22 -8.65 -24.91 -5.81
CA VAL A 22 -8.19 -25.59 -7.02
C VAL A 22 -7.44 -24.62 -7.93
N ALA A 23 -7.95 -23.40 -8.10
CA ALA A 23 -7.25 -22.35 -8.82
C ALA A 23 -5.91 -22.00 -8.14
N PHE A 24 -5.88 -21.90 -6.81
CA PHE A 24 -4.63 -21.64 -6.09
C PHE A 24 -3.59 -22.76 -6.26
N ASP A 25 -4.00 -24.03 -6.14
CA ASP A 25 -3.09 -25.16 -6.36
C ASP A 25 -2.55 -25.19 -7.80
N GLY A 26 -3.42 -24.91 -8.78
CA GLY A 26 -3.03 -24.81 -10.19
C GLY A 26 -2.05 -23.66 -10.46
N ALA A 27 -2.28 -22.49 -9.86
CA ALA A 27 -1.42 -21.32 -10.02
C ALA A 27 -0.04 -21.49 -9.35
N CYS A 28 0.04 -22.29 -8.27
CA CYS A 28 1.29 -22.60 -7.59
C CYS A 28 2.13 -23.69 -8.29
N ALA A 29 1.58 -24.40 -9.27
CA ALA A 29 2.28 -25.51 -9.92
C ALA A 29 3.44 -25.01 -10.79
N GLY A 30 4.68 -25.36 -10.40
CA GLY A 30 5.88 -25.09 -11.19
C GLY A 30 6.44 -23.66 -11.07
N VAL A 31 5.85 -22.80 -10.23
CA VAL A 31 6.35 -21.44 -9.99
C VAL A 31 7.36 -21.41 -8.84
N ASN A 32 8.27 -20.44 -8.85
CA ASN A 32 9.33 -20.30 -7.82
C ASN A 32 9.02 -19.24 -6.76
N ALA A 33 8.13 -18.32 -7.07
CA ALA A 33 7.76 -17.20 -6.20
C ALA A 33 6.30 -16.80 -6.45
N ILE A 34 5.68 -16.18 -5.45
CA ILE A 34 4.34 -15.61 -5.51
C ILE A 34 4.43 -14.14 -5.12
N ILE A 35 3.70 -13.27 -5.83
CA ILE A 35 3.47 -11.86 -5.48
C ILE A 35 1.97 -11.62 -5.46
N VAL A 36 1.43 -11.19 -4.32
CA VAL A 36 -0.01 -11.00 -4.13
C VAL A 36 -0.41 -9.54 -4.32
N ALA A 37 -0.79 -9.18 -5.56
CA ALA A 37 -1.20 -7.82 -5.94
C ALA A 37 -2.73 -7.62 -5.92
N TRP A 38 -3.37 -7.94 -4.79
CA TRP A 38 -4.82 -7.74 -4.61
C TRP A 38 -5.16 -6.38 -3.99
N ASN A 39 -6.42 -5.97 -4.13
CA ASN A 39 -6.93 -4.74 -3.52
C ASN A 39 -7.17 -4.92 -2.01
N GLU A 40 -7.62 -3.85 -1.36
CA GLU A 40 -7.79 -3.74 0.09
C GLU A 40 -8.99 -4.53 0.68
N GLU A 41 -9.70 -5.32 -0.12
CA GLU A 41 -10.83 -6.13 0.38
C GLU A 41 -10.36 -7.12 1.45
N PRO A 42 -10.87 -7.04 2.70
CA PRO A 42 -10.38 -7.83 3.82
C PRO A 42 -10.40 -9.35 3.58
N ARG A 43 -11.39 -9.87 2.84
CA ARG A 43 -11.47 -11.30 2.49
C ARG A 43 -10.35 -11.73 1.55
N LEU A 44 -9.90 -10.85 0.67
CA LEU A 44 -8.74 -11.14 -0.19
C LEU A 44 -7.45 -11.06 0.61
N VAL A 45 -7.28 -9.99 1.39
CA VAL A 45 -6.07 -9.72 2.17
C VAL A 45 -5.84 -10.78 3.26
N LEU A 46 -6.89 -11.30 3.91
CA LEU A 46 -6.76 -12.30 4.97
C LEU A 46 -7.06 -13.71 4.46
N ASP A 47 -8.33 -14.00 4.12
CA ASP A 47 -8.80 -15.37 3.92
C ASP A 47 -8.16 -16.00 2.67
N ALA A 48 -8.30 -15.35 1.52
CA ALA A 48 -7.74 -15.83 0.26
C ALA A 48 -6.22 -15.91 0.31
N GLN A 49 -5.56 -14.94 0.97
CA GLN A 49 -4.11 -14.89 1.03
C GLN A 49 -3.56 -16.02 1.92
N LEU A 50 -4.25 -16.35 3.02
CA LEU A 50 -3.94 -17.54 3.82
C LEU A 50 -4.12 -18.82 2.99
N MET A 51 -5.18 -18.93 2.18
CA MET A 51 -5.39 -20.09 1.31
C MET A 51 -4.29 -20.24 0.26
N LEU A 52 -3.91 -19.14 -0.38
CA LEU A 52 -2.80 -19.10 -1.33
C LEU A 52 -1.46 -19.43 -0.66
N LEU A 53 -1.23 -18.96 0.57
CA LEU A 53 -0.05 -19.34 1.37
C LEU A 53 -0.02 -20.85 1.61
N ARG A 54 -1.16 -21.48 1.94
CA ARG A 54 -1.22 -22.95 2.07
C ARG A 54 -0.96 -23.68 0.75
N ALA A 55 -1.44 -23.15 -0.37
CA ALA A 55 -1.14 -23.70 -1.69
C ALA A 55 0.35 -23.61 -2.01
N ALA A 56 0.97 -22.48 -1.68
CA ALA A 56 2.40 -22.25 -1.84
C ALA A 56 3.24 -23.26 -1.05
N GLU A 57 2.87 -23.52 0.20
CA GLU A 57 3.50 -24.54 1.04
C GLU A 57 3.41 -25.94 0.43
N ARG A 58 2.22 -26.32 -0.06
CA ARG A 58 2.02 -27.62 -0.72
C ARG A 58 2.89 -27.77 -1.98
N ALA A 59 3.08 -26.68 -2.73
CA ALA A 59 3.91 -26.63 -3.92
C ALA A 59 5.42 -26.52 -3.62
N GLY A 60 5.82 -26.38 -2.34
CA GLY A 60 7.22 -26.22 -1.94
C GLY A 60 7.83 -24.86 -2.28
N ILE A 61 6.98 -23.85 -2.52
CA ILE A 61 7.40 -22.47 -2.80
C ILE A 61 7.94 -21.85 -1.51
N LYS A 62 9.03 -21.10 -1.62
CA LYS A 62 9.69 -20.45 -0.47
C LYS A 62 9.60 -18.93 -0.48
N ARG A 63 9.30 -18.34 -1.63
CA ARG A 63 9.27 -16.90 -1.83
C ARG A 63 7.82 -16.46 -2.03
N PHE A 64 7.30 -15.72 -1.07
CA PHE A 64 5.91 -15.27 -1.05
C PHE A 64 5.91 -13.81 -0.64
N HIS A 65 5.62 -12.92 -1.56
CA HIS A 65 5.41 -11.51 -1.27
C HIS A 65 3.93 -11.27 -1.04
N ALA A 66 3.60 -10.82 0.17
CA ALA A 66 2.24 -10.58 0.60
C ALA A 66 1.84 -9.13 0.32
N VAL A 67 0.54 -8.88 0.20
CA VAL A 67 -0.01 -7.54 -0.04
C VAL A 67 0.49 -6.56 1.05
N SER A 68 1.21 -5.51 0.63
CA SER A 68 1.92 -4.65 1.60
C SER A 68 2.36 -3.27 1.08
N TRP A 69 2.06 -2.88 -0.17
CA TRP A 69 2.51 -1.61 -0.79
C TRP A 69 1.84 -0.37 -0.21
N ASN A 70 2.13 -0.10 1.05
CA ASN A 70 1.57 0.98 1.83
C ASN A 70 2.52 1.37 2.97
N THR A 71 1.98 1.73 4.14
CA THR A 71 2.76 2.12 5.31
C THR A 71 3.29 0.90 6.06
N ASP A 72 4.34 1.08 6.86
CA ASP A 72 4.71 0.06 7.83
C ASP A 72 3.62 -0.10 8.91
N TRP A 73 2.97 -1.27 8.91
CA TRP A 73 1.95 -1.66 9.88
C TRP A 73 2.43 -2.79 10.81
N GLU A 74 3.70 -3.21 10.76
CA GLU A 74 4.20 -4.38 11.51
C GLU A 74 4.06 -4.23 13.03
N HIS A 75 4.02 -3.00 13.51
CA HIS A 75 3.89 -2.65 14.93
C HIS A 75 2.61 -1.90 15.25
N MET A 76 1.69 -1.81 14.29
CA MET A 76 0.44 -1.09 14.46
C MET A 76 -0.57 -1.93 15.27
N PRO A 77 -1.17 -1.36 16.33
CA PRO A 77 -2.31 -2.00 16.98
C PRO A 77 -3.50 -2.15 16.00
N LEU A 78 -4.30 -3.18 16.19
CA LEU A 78 -5.55 -3.33 15.42
C LEU A 78 -6.51 -2.16 15.69
N GLY A 79 -7.29 -1.78 14.69
CA GLY A 79 -8.29 -0.71 14.75
C GLY A 79 -7.72 0.70 14.55
N VAL A 80 -6.41 0.83 14.38
CA VAL A 80 -5.71 2.10 14.17
C VAL A 80 -5.91 2.58 12.73
N ILE A 81 -5.63 1.70 11.77
CA ILE A 81 -6.09 1.79 10.39
C ILE A 81 -6.78 0.47 10.06
N GLU A 82 -8.10 0.45 10.03
CA GLU A 82 -8.87 -0.79 9.92
C GLU A 82 -8.65 -1.53 8.59
N SER A 83 -8.27 -0.82 7.53
CA SER A 83 -7.90 -1.46 6.25
C SER A 83 -6.60 -2.27 6.35
N TYR A 84 -5.79 -2.06 7.38
CA TYR A 84 -4.58 -2.85 7.65
C TYR A 84 -4.79 -3.98 8.66
N ASP A 85 -5.93 -4.03 9.37
CA ASP A 85 -6.21 -5.10 10.33
C ASP A 85 -6.10 -6.49 9.70
N ALA A 86 -6.57 -6.64 8.46
CA ALA A 86 -6.45 -7.88 7.70
C ALA A 86 -4.99 -8.24 7.39
N MET A 87 -4.14 -7.26 7.08
CA MET A 87 -2.71 -7.46 6.81
C MET A 87 -1.96 -7.86 8.08
N ILE A 88 -2.22 -7.16 9.20
CA ILE A 88 -1.66 -7.46 10.52
C ILE A 88 -2.06 -8.87 10.96
N CYS A 89 -3.35 -9.22 10.79
CA CYS A 89 -3.84 -10.57 11.11
C CYS A 89 -3.21 -11.63 10.21
N PHE A 90 -3.10 -11.39 8.91
CA PHE A 90 -2.44 -12.31 7.97
C PHE A 90 -0.99 -12.55 8.38
N ALA A 91 -0.22 -11.48 8.60
CA ALA A 91 1.20 -11.57 8.96
C ALA A 91 1.39 -12.33 10.26
N ARG A 92 0.54 -12.07 11.26
CA ARG A 92 0.56 -12.80 12.52
C ARG A 92 0.24 -14.27 12.34
N GLN A 93 -0.77 -14.60 11.55
CA GLN A 93 -1.12 -16.00 11.26
C GLN A 93 0.00 -16.71 10.49
N ALA A 94 0.54 -16.09 9.44
CA ALA A 94 1.64 -16.64 8.67
C ALA A 94 2.87 -16.92 9.55
N LEU A 95 3.28 -15.97 10.38
CA LEU A 95 4.38 -16.13 11.33
C LEU A 95 4.19 -17.32 12.28
N LEU A 96 2.97 -17.53 12.76
CA LEU A 96 2.67 -18.60 13.74
C LEU A 96 2.52 -19.98 13.10
N THR A 97 2.18 -20.05 11.82
CA THR A 97 1.65 -21.29 11.21
C THR A 97 2.33 -21.69 9.91
N SER A 98 3.20 -20.86 9.34
CA SER A 98 3.86 -21.11 8.06
C SER A 98 5.38 -21.19 8.23
N PRO A 99 6.07 -22.13 7.56
CA PRO A 99 7.51 -22.08 7.41
C PRO A 99 7.96 -21.04 6.37
N ILE A 100 7.05 -20.56 5.51
CA ILE A 100 7.31 -19.45 4.61
C ILE A 100 7.25 -18.18 5.45
N LYS A 101 8.30 -17.37 5.41
CA LYS A 101 8.30 -16.01 5.94
C LYS A 101 7.88 -15.09 4.80
N PRO A 102 6.63 -14.56 4.79
CA PRO A 102 6.22 -13.68 3.71
C PRO A 102 7.10 -12.43 3.69
N LEU A 103 7.38 -11.94 2.50
CA LEU A 103 8.04 -10.67 2.25
C LEU A 103 6.97 -9.57 2.20
N TYR A 104 7.33 -8.40 2.69
CA TYR A 104 6.50 -7.21 2.63
C TYR A 104 7.31 -6.07 2.00
N THR A 105 6.66 -5.17 1.28
CA THR A 105 7.27 -3.96 0.72
C THR A 105 6.44 -2.76 1.12
N PHE A 106 6.91 -2.01 2.10
CA PHE A 106 6.32 -0.73 2.46
C PHE A 106 6.92 0.36 1.56
N CYS A 107 6.08 1.20 0.97
CA CYS A 107 6.49 2.16 -0.07
C CYS A 107 5.96 3.58 0.13
N GLY A 108 5.37 3.87 1.30
CA GLY A 108 4.69 5.14 1.51
C GLY A 108 3.39 5.20 0.71
N VAL A 109 3.08 6.38 0.14
CA VAL A 109 1.95 6.54 -0.78
C VAL A 109 2.37 6.29 -2.23
N LEU A 110 1.57 5.54 -2.98
CA LEU A 110 1.78 5.39 -4.42
C LEU A 110 1.53 6.72 -5.14
N ALA A 111 2.38 7.06 -6.10
CA ALA A 111 2.33 8.35 -6.78
C ALA A 111 0.96 8.62 -7.44
N LYS A 112 0.37 7.65 -8.14
CA LYS A 112 -0.97 7.83 -8.75
C LYS A 112 -2.04 8.09 -7.71
N THR A 113 -1.95 7.41 -6.55
CA THR A 113 -2.89 7.59 -5.44
C THR A 113 -2.73 8.97 -4.81
N LEU A 114 -1.50 9.43 -4.60
CA LEU A 114 -1.22 10.78 -4.10
C LEU A 114 -1.76 11.85 -5.05
N PHE A 115 -1.61 11.66 -6.36
CA PHE A 115 -2.02 12.62 -7.39
C PHE A 115 -3.47 12.43 -7.90
N GLY A 116 -4.27 11.57 -7.26
CA GLY A 116 -5.68 11.36 -7.60
C GLY A 116 -5.89 10.96 -9.07
N VAL A 117 -4.96 10.19 -9.64
CA VAL A 117 -5.09 9.68 -11.01
C VAL A 117 -6.30 8.73 -11.06
N PRO A 118 -7.16 8.80 -12.10
CA PRO A 118 -8.34 7.92 -12.17
C PRO A 118 -7.97 6.44 -12.07
N GLY A 119 -8.64 5.71 -11.18
CA GLY A 119 -8.36 4.30 -10.88
C GLY A 119 -7.29 4.05 -9.80
N ALA A 120 -6.76 5.08 -9.16
CA ALA A 120 -5.79 4.99 -8.06
C ALA A 120 -6.38 4.69 -6.65
N GLY A 121 -7.67 4.37 -6.55
CA GLY A 121 -8.29 3.74 -5.38
C GLY A 121 -9.02 4.71 -4.44
N SER A 122 -8.72 4.63 -3.15
CA SER A 122 -9.51 5.26 -2.09
C SER A 122 -9.23 6.76 -1.87
N LEU A 123 -8.20 7.32 -2.53
CA LEU A 123 -7.86 8.75 -2.53
C LEU A 123 -8.16 9.45 -3.87
N GLU A 124 -9.26 9.05 -4.51
CA GLU A 124 -9.77 9.68 -5.74
C GLU A 124 -10.92 10.68 -5.45
N GLY A 125 -11.18 11.57 -6.40
CA GLY A 125 -12.29 12.53 -6.34
C GLY A 125 -12.15 13.52 -5.18
N ASP A 126 -13.25 13.78 -4.47
CA ASP A 126 -13.30 14.74 -3.34
C ASP A 126 -12.46 14.29 -2.13
N ALA A 127 -12.12 13.00 -2.05
CA ALA A 127 -11.23 12.45 -1.02
C ALA A 127 -9.75 12.54 -1.40
N SER A 128 -9.43 13.06 -2.60
CA SER A 128 -8.05 13.15 -3.06
C SER A 128 -7.27 14.24 -2.33
N LEU A 129 -6.03 13.92 -2.00
CA LEU A 129 -5.05 14.89 -1.52
C LEU A 129 -4.65 15.87 -2.63
N TRP A 130 -4.81 15.48 -3.90
CA TRP A 130 -4.47 16.30 -5.05
C TRP A 130 -5.66 16.45 -5.98
N VAL A 131 -6.32 17.61 -5.93
CA VAL A 131 -7.53 17.87 -6.71
C VAL A 131 -7.20 18.71 -7.93
N ARG A 132 -7.58 18.20 -9.10
CA ARG A 132 -7.61 18.97 -10.34
C ARG A 132 -8.97 19.67 -10.47
N LYS A 133 -8.98 21.00 -10.40
CA LYS A 133 -10.19 21.80 -10.62
C LYS A 133 -10.44 22.03 -12.11
N GLU A 134 -11.67 22.44 -12.43
CA GLU A 134 -12.00 22.99 -13.74
C GLU A 134 -11.05 24.14 -14.11
N GLY A 135 -10.59 24.16 -15.36
CA GLY A 135 -9.59 25.14 -15.83
C GLY A 135 -8.11 24.73 -15.59
N GLY A 136 -7.85 23.58 -14.97
CA GLY A 136 -6.49 23.03 -14.83
C GLY A 136 -5.73 23.51 -13.59
N GLU A 137 -6.36 24.26 -12.69
CA GLU A 137 -5.80 24.58 -11.37
C GLU A 137 -5.61 23.29 -10.55
N ARG A 138 -4.51 23.21 -9.79
CA ARG A 138 -4.17 22.10 -8.90
C ARG A 138 -4.22 22.56 -7.45
N VAL A 139 -4.86 21.78 -6.59
CA VAL A 139 -4.95 22.05 -5.14
C VAL A 139 -4.47 20.84 -4.37
N VAL A 140 -3.55 21.08 -3.43
CA VAL A 140 -3.16 20.08 -2.43
C VAL A 140 -4.01 20.27 -1.19
N ASN A 141 -4.74 19.22 -0.83
CA ASN A 141 -5.55 19.14 0.37
C ASN A 141 -4.72 18.55 1.51
N LEU A 142 -4.08 19.39 2.32
CA LEU A 142 -3.30 18.93 3.47
C LEU A 142 -4.14 18.94 4.75
N ILE A 143 -4.15 17.81 5.43
CA ILE A 143 -4.61 17.71 6.82
C ILE A 143 -3.42 18.03 7.73
N GLY A 144 -3.67 18.76 8.81
CA GLY A 144 -2.64 19.13 9.77
C GLY A 144 -1.73 20.26 9.29
N ALA A 145 -0.49 20.29 9.77
CA ALA A 145 0.41 21.42 9.55
C ALA A 145 1.18 21.35 8.22
N GLY A 146 1.08 20.23 7.49
CA GLY A 146 1.82 20.02 6.23
C GLY A 146 3.35 20.10 6.39
N LYS A 147 3.85 20.00 7.62
CA LYS A 147 5.29 20.06 7.94
C LYS A 147 5.95 18.68 7.88
N THR A 148 5.14 17.64 7.90
CA THR A 148 5.59 16.25 7.83
C THR A 148 5.82 15.88 6.37
N PRO A 149 7.04 15.44 5.99
CA PRO A 149 7.27 14.89 4.67
C PRO A 149 6.35 13.70 4.40
N THR A 150 5.77 13.64 3.21
CA THR A 150 5.03 12.46 2.74
C THR A 150 5.93 11.66 1.80
N PRO A 151 6.37 10.46 2.18
CA PRO A 151 7.16 9.60 1.31
C PRO A 151 6.23 9.03 0.24
N PHE A 152 6.64 9.15 -1.01
CA PHE A 152 5.91 8.59 -2.13
C PHE A 152 6.86 7.78 -3.01
N SER A 153 6.30 6.78 -3.68
CA SER A 153 7.02 5.96 -4.65
C SER A 153 6.19 5.81 -5.92
N THR A 154 6.83 5.73 -7.08
CA THR A 154 6.10 5.41 -8.32
C THR A 154 5.74 3.93 -8.33
N GLU A 155 4.62 3.57 -8.95
CA GLU A 155 4.22 2.16 -9.02
C GLU A 155 5.25 1.30 -9.77
N GLU A 156 5.96 1.89 -10.72
CA GLU A 156 7.01 1.22 -11.49
C GLU A 156 8.23 0.92 -10.63
N ASP A 157 8.78 1.91 -9.91
CA ASP A 157 9.92 1.69 -9.00
C ASP A 157 9.56 0.67 -7.91
N VAL A 158 8.32 0.72 -7.39
CA VAL A 158 7.82 -0.24 -6.39
C VAL A 158 7.74 -1.65 -6.97
N ALA A 159 7.24 -1.80 -8.20
CA ALA A 159 7.19 -3.10 -8.86
C ALA A 159 8.59 -3.68 -9.10
N GLU A 160 9.52 -2.87 -9.58
CA GLU A 160 10.91 -3.30 -9.78
C GLU A 160 11.60 -3.68 -8.47
N PHE A 161 11.42 -2.88 -7.41
CA PHE A 161 11.93 -3.19 -6.08
C PHE A 161 11.33 -4.49 -5.53
N THR A 162 10.01 -4.69 -5.66
CA THR A 162 9.37 -5.94 -5.19
C THR A 162 9.90 -7.16 -5.94
N VAL A 163 10.14 -7.08 -7.25
CA VAL A 163 10.76 -8.17 -8.01
C VAL A 163 12.19 -8.42 -7.54
N ALA A 164 13.00 -7.37 -7.37
CA ALA A 164 14.37 -7.48 -6.86
C ALA A 164 14.40 -8.13 -5.47
N LEU A 165 13.57 -7.65 -4.54
CA LEU A 165 13.42 -8.22 -3.19
C LEU A 165 13.02 -9.68 -3.25
N THR A 166 11.99 -10.01 -4.03
CA THR A 166 11.44 -11.37 -4.15
C THR A 166 12.41 -12.33 -4.85
N THR A 167 13.38 -11.85 -5.62
CA THR A 167 14.35 -12.71 -6.33
C THR A 167 15.72 -12.75 -5.66
N SER A 168 15.99 -11.86 -4.70
CA SER A 168 17.24 -11.79 -3.95
C SER A 168 17.45 -12.95 -2.97
N ASP A 169 18.72 -13.21 -2.63
CA ASP A 169 19.12 -14.16 -1.59
C ASP A 169 19.42 -13.42 -0.27
N GLY A 170 18.45 -13.39 0.65
CA GLY A 170 18.61 -12.92 2.04
C GLY A 170 18.40 -11.42 2.27
N ALA A 171 17.47 -11.06 3.17
CA ALA A 171 17.20 -9.69 3.58
C ALA A 171 16.94 -9.57 5.10
N GLU A 172 17.82 -8.89 5.86
CA GLU A 172 17.60 -8.37 7.23
C GLU A 172 18.52 -7.13 7.53
N ASN A 173 17.95 -6.09 8.19
CA ASN A 173 18.48 -4.96 9.04
C ASN A 173 19.64 -4.04 8.60
N ASP A 174 19.86 -2.78 9.05
CA ASP A 174 19.17 -1.69 9.80
C ASP A 174 20.12 -0.43 9.72
N LEU A 175 19.66 0.84 9.58
CA LEU A 175 20.58 2.01 9.55
C LEU A 175 19.98 3.38 9.94
N LYS A 176 20.12 3.69 11.24
CA LYS A 176 19.84 4.96 11.93
C LYS A 176 20.80 6.12 11.59
N GLU A 177 21.87 5.89 10.83
CA GLU A 177 23.00 6.85 10.75
C GLU A 177 22.88 7.92 9.65
N THR A 178 21.91 7.81 8.74
CA THR A 178 21.88 8.61 7.48
C THR A 178 21.04 9.89 7.58
N TYR A 179 20.01 9.93 8.43
CA TYR A 179 19.00 10.99 8.43
C TYR A 179 19.52 12.37 8.89
N GLU A 180 20.48 12.42 9.81
CA GLU A 180 20.88 13.68 10.45
C GLU A 180 21.70 14.61 9.53
N GLN A 181 22.14 14.14 8.37
CA GLN A 181 23.02 14.91 7.50
C GLN A 181 22.31 15.91 6.56
N LEU A 182 20.99 15.82 6.33
CA LEU A 182 20.41 16.34 5.07
C LEU A 182 19.26 17.38 5.15
N ARG A 183 19.60 18.66 5.35
CA ARG A 183 19.10 19.80 4.51
C ARG A 183 17.88 20.64 4.95
N GLY A 184 18.14 21.80 5.55
CA GLY A 184 17.13 22.86 5.73
C GLY A 184 16.81 23.74 4.50
N SER A 185 15.54 23.80 4.04
CA SER A 185 14.81 24.98 3.43
C SER A 185 13.37 24.64 2.95
N LYS A 186 12.53 25.66 2.58
CA LYS A 186 11.03 25.66 2.72
C LYS A 186 10.16 25.63 1.44
N CYS A 187 8.93 25.09 1.61
CA CYS A 187 7.79 24.93 0.67
C CYS A 187 6.48 25.60 1.19
N HIS A 188 5.43 25.78 0.35
CA HIS A 188 4.14 26.42 0.71
C HIS A 188 2.96 25.44 0.77
N ILE A 189 2.10 25.62 1.78
CA ILE A 189 1.12 24.65 2.28
C ILE A 189 -0.24 25.34 2.42
N ASN A 190 -1.31 24.64 2.03
CA ASN A 190 -2.68 25.03 2.32
C ASN A 190 -3.29 24.06 3.34
N HIS A 191 -3.72 24.58 4.49
CA HIS A 191 -4.21 23.78 5.61
C HIS A 191 -5.73 23.68 5.57
N ILE A 192 -6.27 22.47 5.51
CA ILE A 192 -7.71 22.25 5.35
C ILE A 192 -8.42 22.02 6.68
N MET A 193 -7.75 21.39 7.65
CA MET A 193 -8.21 21.23 9.04
C MET A 193 -7.06 20.76 9.92
N ASP A 194 -7.19 20.91 11.24
CA ASP A 194 -6.25 20.34 12.20
C ASP A 194 -6.52 18.85 12.48
N VAL A 195 -5.50 18.12 12.95
CA VAL A 195 -5.56 16.68 13.20
C VAL A 195 -6.59 16.32 14.28
N ALA A 196 -6.76 17.15 15.31
CA ALA A 196 -7.71 16.85 16.39
C ALA A 196 -9.16 16.90 15.88
N THR A 197 -9.48 17.90 15.04
CA THR A 197 -10.76 18.00 14.34
C THR A 197 -10.98 16.82 13.39
N CYS A 198 -9.95 16.42 12.62
CA CYS A 198 -10.07 15.25 11.73
C CYS A 198 -10.30 13.94 12.52
N LYS A 199 -9.59 13.73 13.63
CA LYS A 199 -9.80 12.56 14.52
C LYS A 199 -11.21 12.53 15.11
N GLN A 200 -11.77 13.67 15.52
CA GLN A 200 -13.17 13.75 15.99
C GLN A 200 -14.16 13.40 14.87
N MET A 201 -13.91 13.86 13.64
CA MET A 201 -14.75 13.52 12.49
C MET A 201 -14.69 12.03 12.15
N ILE A 202 -13.52 11.41 12.23
CA ILE A 202 -13.34 9.97 12.06
C ILE A 202 -14.15 9.21 13.12
N GLU A 203 -14.03 9.60 14.39
CA GLU A 203 -14.74 8.93 15.48
C GLU A 203 -16.26 9.05 15.33
N GLN A 204 -16.78 10.24 15.05
CA GLN A 204 -18.22 10.44 14.81
C GLN A 204 -18.70 9.63 13.59
N ALA A 205 -17.93 9.61 12.50
CA ALA A 205 -18.28 8.84 11.31
C ALA A 205 -18.30 7.33 11.59
N ARG A 206 -17.38 6.83 12.43
CA ARG A 206 -17.37 5.44 12.91
C ARG A 206 -18.59 5.14 13.78
N GLU A 207 -18.85 5.95 14.80
CA GLU A 207 -20.00 5.78 15.70
C GLU A 207 -21.33 5.77 14.93
N ASP A 208 -21.52 6.73 14.02
CA ASP A 208 -22.72 6.82 13.19
C ASP A 208 -22.87 5.60 12.27
N ALA A 209 -21.77 5.15 11.66
CA ALA A 209 -21.80 4.00 10.75
C ALA A 209 -22.03 2.68 11.49
N ILE A 210 -21.51 2.53 12.70
CA ILE A 210 -21.77 1.38 13.59
C ILE A 210 -23.22 1.41 14.06
N GLY A 211 -23.69 2.55 14.57
CA GLY A 211 -25.06 2.71 15.10
C GLY A 211 -26.14 2.49 14.04
N THR A 212 -25.81 2.70 12.76
CA THR A 212 -26.70 2.42 11.63
C THR A 212 -26.50 1.04 10.99
N GLY A 213 -25.48 0.27 11.38
CA GLY A 213 -25.12 -1.02 10.76
C GLY A 213 -24.50 -0.90 9.36
N GLU A 214 -24.13 0.31 8.95
CA GLU A 214 -23.70 0.67 7.59
C GLU A 214 -22.18 0.84 7.48
N LEU A 215 -21.42 0.41 8.50
CA LEU A 215 -19.96 0.50 8.50
C LEU A 215 -19.36 -0.06 7.21
N HIS A 216 -19.80 -1.23 6.77
CA HIS A 216 -19.35 -1.86 5.51
C HIS A 216 -19.51 -0.98 4.25
N LYS A 217 -20.56 -0.14 4.17
CA LYS A 217 -20.78 0.74 3.01
C LYS A 217 -19.99 2.05 3.12
N ARG A 218 -19.82 2.56 4.34
CA ARG A 218 -19.19 3.87 4.60
C ARG A 218 -17.69 3.77 4.83
N PHE A 219 -17.18 2.56 5.03
CA PHE A 219 -15.80 2.26 5.38
C PHE A 219 -14.80 2.96 4.47
N LYS A 220 -14.99 2.89 3.15
CA LYS A 220 -14.06 3.48 2.16
C LYS A 220 -13.84 4.99 2.36
N ASN A 221 -14.90 5.73 2.69
CA ASN A 221 -14.81 7.18 2.92
C ASN A 221 -14.17 7.51 4.27
N ILE A 222 -14.41 6.68 5.30
CA ILE A 222 -13.80 6.84 6.62
C ILE A 222 -12.29 6.57 6.53
N VAL A 223 -11.89 5.51 5.82
CA VAL A 223 -10.49 5.13 5.62
C VAL A 223 -9.68 6.21 4.90
N GLY A 224 -10.26 6.93 3.93
CA GLY A 224 -9.58 8.07 3.28
C GLY A 224 -9.18 9.17 4.27
N LEU A 225 -10.05 9.50 5.23
CA LEU A 225 -9.77 10.47 6.29
C LEU A 225 -8.73 9.94 7.28
N VAL A 226 -8.82 8.66 7.65
CA VAL A 226 -7.82 7.99 8.49
C VAL A 226 -6.44 8.09 7.84
N TYR A 227 -6.30 7.73 6.56
CA TYR A 227 -5.02 7.84 5.86
C TYR A 227 -4.46 9.26 5.87
N ALA A 228 -5.30 10.26 5.67
CA ALA A 228 -4.86 11.65 5.66
C ALA A 228 -4.37 12.14 7.04
N VAL A 229 -4.91 11.62 8.16
CA VAL A 229 -4.35 11.87 9.51
C VAL A 229 -2.99 11.20 9.68
N PHE A 230 -2.85 9.95 9.26
CA PHE A 230 -1.60 9.19 9.42
C PHE A 230 -0.45 9.72 8.57
N LEU A 231 -0.75 10.36 7.44
CA LEU A 231 0.23 11.09 6.65
C LEU A 231 0.81 12.29 7.42
N ASP A 232 -0.02 13.07 8.15
CA ASP A 232 0.47 14.20 8.96
C ASP A 232 1.23 13.72 10.21
N GLU A 233 0.80 12.62 10.83
CA GLU A 233 1.50 12.02 11.99
C GLU A 233 2.82 11.33 11.61
N GLY A 234 3.12 11.22 10.32
CA GLY A 234 4.37 10.66 9.81
C GLY A 234 4.44 9.15 9.92
N CYS A 235 3.32 8.46 10.12
CA CYS A 235 3.28 6.99 10.21
C CYS A 235 3.71 6.30 8.91
N TYR A 236 3.63 7.03 7.78
CA TYR A 236 4.11 6.59 6.46
C TYR A 236 5.62 6.70 6.27
N ASN A 237 6.33 7.41 7.15
CA ASN A 237 7.79 7.48 7.12
C ASN A 237 8.34 6.15 7.61
N ILE A 238 8.75 5.31 6.66
CA ILE A 238 9.33 4.00 6.93
C ILE A 238 10.82 4.21 7.20
N GLU A 239 11.26 3.77 8.38
CA GLU A 239 12.66 3.77 8.79
C GLU A 239 12.98 2.37 9.36
N PRO A 240 13.99 1.65 8.85
CA PRO A 240 14.91 2.05 7.76
C PRO A 240 14.30 1.93 6.35
N VAL A 241 14.83 2.70 5.38
CA VAL A 241 14.48 2.58 3.96
C VAL A 241 15.38 1.54 3.26
N ASP A 242 14.79 0.41 2.88
CA ASP A 242 15.51 -0.71 2.26
C ASP A 242 15.95 -0.49 0.81
N ALA A 243 15.54 0.62 0.17
CA ALA A 243 15.91 0.95 -1.21
C ALA A 243 17.44 0.97 -1.43
N GLU A 244 18.23 1.26 -0.41
CA GLU A 244 19.70 1.26 -0.46
C GLU A 244 20.32 -0.12 -0.66
N LYS A 245 19.60 -1.20 -0.31
CA LYS A 245 20.03 -2.59 -0.55
C LYS A 245 20.06 -2.94 -2.05
N PHE A 246 19.36 -2.16 -2.87
CA PHE A 246 19.22 -2.37 -4.31
C PHE A 246 19.61 -1.10 -5.07
N PRO A 247 20.91 -0.76 -5.13
CA PRO A 247 21.38 0.49 -5.75
C PRO A 247 21.11 0.57 -7.25
N ASP A 248 20.92 -0.60 -7.90
CA ASP A 248 20.66 -0.71 -9.33
C ASP A 248 19.18 -0.58 -9.68
N VAL A 249 18.28 -0.54 -8.70
CA VAL A 249 16.84 -0.30 -8.92
C VAL A 249 16.63 1.21 -9.14
N PRO A 250 16.04 1.61 -10.28
CA PRO A 250 15.63 2.98 -10.57
C PRO A 250 14.90 3.66 -9.41
N ARG A 251 15.15 4.96 -9.28
CA ARG A 251 14.49 5.82 -8.29
C ARG A 251 14.00 7.06 -8.98
N THR A 252 12.75 7.02 -9.43
CA THR A 252 12.14 8.17 -10.08
C THR A 252 11.94 9.25 -9.04
N THR A 253 12.63 10.38 -9.23
CA THR A 253 12.44 11.54 -8.38
C THR A 253 11.06 12.16 -8.60
N LEU A 254 10.56 12.90 -7.61
CA LEU A 254 9.29 13.65 -7.75
C LEU A 254 9.29 14.56 -8.97
N LYS A 255 10.43 15.18 -9.26
CA LYS A 255 10.61 16.05 -10.42
C LYS A 255 10.45 15.27 -11.73
N GLU A 256 11.06 14.10 -11.84
CA GLU A 256 10.98 13.25 -13.04
C GLU A 256 9.54 12.75 -13.25
N TYR A 257 8.86 12.32 -12.19
CA TYR A 257 7.47 11.88 -12.25
C TYR A 257 6.52 12.99 -12.74
N ILE A 258 6.65 14.20 -12.17
CA ILE A 258 5.84 15.37 -12.57
C ILE A 258 6.09 15.72 -14.05
N LEU A 259 7.34 15.72 -14.51
CA LEU A 259 7.67 16.07 -15.89
C LEU A 259 7.16 15.05 -16.92
N ALA A 260 7.07 13.78 -16.53
CA ALA A 260 6.66 12.69 -17.42
C ALA A 260 5.14 12.48 -17.47
N ASN A 261 4.37 13.05 -16.54
CA ASN A 261 2.95 12.74 -16.39
C ASN A 261 2.06 13.97 -16.64
N GLU A 262 1.41 14.02 -17.83
CA GLU A 262 0.53 15.13 -18.23
C GLU A 262 -0.72 15.32 -17.33
N TRP A 263 -1.07 14.31 -16.52
CA TRP A 263 -2.17 14.42 -15.56
C TRP A 263 -1.79 15.28 -14.35
N VAL A 264 -0.53 15.17 -13.90
CA VAL A 264 -0.01 15.82 -12.69
C VAL A 264 0.18 17.30 -12.96
#